data_AF-A0AAW1VHN1-F1
#
_entry.id   AF-A0AAW1VHN1-F1
#
_cell.length_a   1.000
_cell.length_b   1.000
_cell.length_c   1.000
_cell.angle_alpha   90.00
_cell.angle_beta   90.00
_cell.angle_gamma   90.00
#
_symmetry.space_group_name_H-M   'P 1'
#
loop_
_entity.id
_entity.type
_entity.pdbx_description
1 polymer ?
#
loop_
_entity_poly.entity_id
_entity_poly.type
_entity_poly.pdbx_seq_one_letter_code
_entity_poly.pdbx_strand_id
1 'polypeptide(L)'
;MDPNTDTPAPLARYRSLPYFTSLTAKLCHIFSEIDDLKVAKYNFITGKMIFTRLKDRIPPSSTSDCIYSVPCFDCEGVYIGQTSQTIKRRITLHKSDVKLRPDRCALALHSSQQGHRFDFDSVEILDVAANYHKRVFLEMVHINSNPNSINKKTDVSRLSCIYSYLLSHHFK
;
A
#
# COMPACT_ATOMS: atom_id res chain seq x y z
N MET A 1 6.00 -33.97 44.26
CA MET A 1 6.79 -32.76 44.00
C MET A 1 7.22 -32.92 42.55
N ASP A 2 6.65 -32.20 41.59
CA ASP A 2 6.50 -30.74 41.52
C ASP A 2 5.22 -30.29 40.78
N PRO A 3 4.77 -29.05 41.00
CA PRO A 3 4.09 -28.30 39.94
C PRO A 3 4.75 -26.92 39.75
N ASN A 4 5.47 -26.75 38.64
CA ASN A 4 5.78 -25.42 38.12
C ASN A 4 4.58 -24.93 37.31
N THR A 5 3.70 -24.17 37.94
CA THR A 5 2.73 -23.30 37.23
C THR A 5 3.35 -21.92 37.10
N ASP A 6 4.12 -21.73 36.03
CA ASP A 6 4.61 -20.42 35.62
C ASP A 6 3.40 -19.62 35.10
N THR A 7 2.81 -18.81 35.99
CA THR A 7 1.68 -17.95 35.63
C THR A 7 2.26 -16.76 34.86
N PRO A 8 1.91 -16.55 33.58
CA PRO A 8 2.46 -15.43 32.82
C PRO A 8 2.06 -14.12 33.50
N ALA A 9 3.03 -13.25 33.75
CA ALA A 9 2.84 -11.95 34.36
C ALA A 9 1.74 -11.16 33.63
N PRO A 10 0.90 -10.39 34.36
CA PRO A 10 -0.21 -9.65 33.76
C PRO A 10 0.29 -8.73 32.65
N LEU A 11 -0.35 -8.84 31.48
CA LEU A 11 -0.05 -8.04 30.29
C LEU A 11 -0.39 -6.57 30.56
N ALA A 12 0.62 -5.74 30.82
CA ALA A 12 0.43 -4.29 30.96
C ALA A 12 -0.13 -3.68 29.67
N ARG A 13 -1.22 -2.93 29.80
CA ARG A 13 -1.87 -2.17 28.73
C ARG A 13 -1.16 -0.83 28.55
N TYR A 14 -0.66 -0.56 27.35
CA TYR A 14 0.00 0.71 27.03
C TYR A 14 -0.95 1.68 26.34
N ARG A 15 -0.92 2.95 26.76
CA ARG A 15 -1.64 4.08 26.13
C ARG A 15 -0.71 5.28 26.01
N SER A 16 -0.95 6.14 25.02
CA SER A 16 -0.17 7.34 24.81
C SER A 16 -1.02 8.60 25.00
N LEU A 17 -0.44 9.64 25.59
CA LEU A 17 -1.06 10.94 25.78
C LEU A 17 -0.21 12.05 25.17
N PRO A 18 -0.81 13.06 24.52
CA PRO A 18 -0.09 14.26 24.13
C PRO A 18 0.43 14.97 25.38
N TYR A 19 1.64 15.52 25.30
CA TYR A 19 2.25 16.27 26.39
C TYR A 19 1.73 17.71 26.42
N PHE A 20 0.94 18.00 27.46
CA PHE A 20 0.49 19.32 27.87
C PHE A 20 0.92 19.53 29.32
N THR A 21 1.74 20.54 29.59
CA THR A 21 2.46 20.73 30.86
C THR A 21 1.56 20.63 32.10
N SER A 22 0.38 21.25 32.08
CA SER A 22 -0.54 21.31 33.22
C SER A 22 -1.51 20.13 33.32
N LEU A 23 -1.90 19.53 32.19
CA LEU A 23 -2.95 18.52 32.12
C LEU A 23 -2.38 17.09 32.14
N THR A 24 -1.34 16.82 31.36
CA THR A 24 -0.77 15.46 31.23
C THR A 24 -0.19 14.98 32.55
N ALA A 25 0.38 15.86 33.38
CA ALA A 25 0.87 15.50 34.70
C ALA A 25 -0.25 15.01 35.63
N LYS A 26 -1.39 15.73 35.67
CA LYS A 26 -2.57 15.35 36.47
C LYS A 26 -3.17 14.04 35.99
N LEU A 27 -3.30 13.88 34.66
CA LEU A 27 -3.82 12.65 34.07
C LEU A 27 -2.91 11.45 34.33
N CYS A 28 -1.59 11.59 34.19
CA CYS A 28 -0.65 10.52 34.53
C CYS A 28 -0.73 10.12 36.01
N HIS A 29 -1.00 11.07 36.92
CA HIS A 29 -1.20 10.76 38.33
C HIS A 29 -2.48 9.96 38.57
N ILE A 30 -3.62 10.38 38.02
CA ILE A 30 -4.88 9.63 38.10
C ILE A 30 -4.71 8.22 37.52
N PHE A 31 -4.04 8.10 36.37
CA PHE A 31 -3.81 6.80 35.72
C PHE A 31 -2.77 5.92 36.43
N SER A 32 -2.00 6.45 37.39
CA SER A 32 -1.06 5.65 38.17
C SER A 32 -1.75 4.73 39.20
N GLU A 33 -3.03 4.99 39.51
CA GLU A 33 -3.86 4.14 40.37
C GLU A 33 -4.35 2.86 39.67
N ILE A 34 -4.11 2.74 38.36
CA ILE A 34 -4.52 1.59 37.55
C ILE A 34 -3.31 0.68 37.32
N ASP A 35 -3.24 -0.44 38.05
CA ASP A 35 -2.10 -1.37 38.07
C ASP A 35 -1.72 -1.92 36.68
N ASP A 36 -2.70 -2.04 35.77
CA ASP A 36 -2.51 -2.62 34.44
C ASP A 36 -2.21 -1.57 33.35
N LEU A 37 -2.12 -0.27 33.68
CA LEU A 37 -2.03 0.80 32.68
C LEU A 37 -0.71 1.56 32.73
N LYS A 38 0.05 1.50 31.62
CA LYS A 38 1.25 2.30 31.40
C LYS A 38 0.99 3.40 30.39
N VAL A 39 1.20 4.65 30.81
CA VAL A 39 0.95 5.84 29.98
C VAL A 39 2.26 6.44 29.48
N ALA A 40 2.46 6.43 28.16
CA ALA A 40 3.56 7.12 27.49
C ALA A 40 3.15 8.54 27.07
N LYS A 41 4.11 9.46 27.00
CA LYS A 41 3.89 10.85 26.56
C LYS A 41 4.43 11.02 25.15
N TYR A 42 3.73 11.76 24.29
CA TYR A 42 4.23 12.15 22.97
C TYR A 42 4.02 13.64 22.72
N ASN A 43 4.86 14.23 21.87
CA ASN A 43 4.72 15.63 21.48
C ASN A 43 3.60 15.80 20.46
N PHE A 44 2.66 16.70 20.73
CA PHE A 44 1.59 17.04 19.79
C PHE A 44 2.14 17.75 18.55
N ILE A 45 3.09 18.67 18.76
CA ILE A 45 3.79 19.35 17.67
C ILE A 45 4.96 18.47 17.21
N THR A 46 4.86 17.95 16.00
CA THR A 46 5.95 17.18 15.38
C THR A 46 6.84 18.07 14.54
N GLY A 47 8.10 17.69 14.32
CA GLY A 47 8.99 18.44 13.42
C GLY A 47 8.40 18.63 12.02
N LYS A 48 7.60 17.66 11.54
CA LYS A 48 6.87 17.77 10.26
C LYS A 48 5.84 18.90 10.21
N MET A 49 5.32 19.33 11.36
CA MET A 49 4.39 20.47 11.46
C MET A 49 5.12 21.80 11.53
N ILE A 50 6.31 21.84 12.15
CA ILE A 50 7.11 23.06 12.31
C ILE A 50 7.89 23.37 11.04
N PHE A 51 8.51 22.36 10.44
CA PHE A 51 9.33 22.53 9.26
C PHE A 51 8.47 22.47 8.00
N THR A 52 8.67 23.44 7.09
CA THR A 52 8.11 23.39 5.74
C THR A 52 8.62 22.15 5.01
N ARG A 53 7.85 21.69 4.01
CA ARG A 53 8.29 20.62 3.11
C ARG A 53 9.41 21.15 2.21
N LEU A 54 10.61 21.29 2.76
CA LEU A 54 11.81 21.77 2.06
C LEU A 54 12.44 20.69 1.16
N LYS A 55 11.96 19.44 1.27
CA LYS A 55 12.46 18.36 0.41
C LYS A 55 11.95 18.54 -1.01
N ASP A 56 12.84 18.36 -1.97
CA ASP A 56 12.49 18.34 -3.38
C ASP A 56 11.41 17.28 -3.64
N ARG A 57 10.47 17.63 -4.52
CA ARG A 57 9.45 16.68 -4.96
C ARG A 57 10.11 15.57 -5.75
N ILE A 58 9.83 14.32 -5.36
CA ILE A 58 10.29 13.15 -6.10
C ILE A 58 9.60 13.15 -7.47
N PRO A 59 10.34 13.06 -8.59
CA PRO A 59 9.73 12.98 -9.90
C PRO A 59 8.94 11.66 -10.03
N PRO A 60 7.82 11.62 -10.77
CA PRO A 60 6.97 10.43 -10.89
C PRO A 60 7.74 9.15 -11.25
N SER A 61 8.69 9.25 -12.20
CA SER A 61 9.50 8.12 -12.68
C SER A 61 10.41 7.50 -11.60
N SER A 62 10.76 8.25 -10.55
CA SER A 62 11.57 7.79 -9.42
C SER A 62 10.75 7.33 -8.21
N THR A 63 9.42 7.33 -8.33
CA THR A 63 8.54 6.85 -7.25
C THR A 63 8.65 5.33 -7.13
N SER A 64 8.84 4.84 -5.91
CA SER A 64 8.81 3.43 -5.54
C SER A 64 7.55 3.10 -4.73
N ASP A 65 7.33 1.82 -4.44
CA ASP A 65 6.24 1.35 -3.57
C ASP A 65 4.87 1.87 -3.98
N CYS A 66 4.54 1.73 -5.27
CA CYS A 66 3.35 2.30 -5.86
C CYS A 66 2.60 1.30 -6.74
N ILE A 67 1.34 1.63 -6.99
CA ILE A 67 0.45 1.00 -7.96
C ILE A 67 0.40 1.92 -9.17
N TYR A 68 0.55 1.35 -10.36
CA TYR A 68 0.61 2.09 -11.61
C TYR A 68 -0.21 1.42 -12.70
N SER A 69 -0.62 2.21 -13.69
CA SER A 69 -1.27 1.75 -14.92
C SER A 69 -0.35 1.95 -16.13
N VAL A 70 -0.49 1.04 -17.10
CA VAL A 70 0.15 1.15 -18.42
C VAL A 70 -0.93 0.87 -19.47
N PRO A 71 -1.35 1.88 -20.24
CA PRO A 71 -2.36 1.68 -21.28
C PRO A 71 -1.78 0.91 -22.47
N CYS A 72 -2.64 0.11 -23.11
CA CYS A 72 -2.36 -0.46 -24.42
C CYS A 72 -2.56 0.63 -25.50
N PHE A 73 -1.69 0.65 -26.50
CA PHE A 73 -1.78 1.59 -27.61
C PHE A 73 -2.81 1.13 -28.66
N ASP A 74 -2.94 -0.19 -28.85
CA ASP A 74 -3.74 -0.77 -29.93
C ASP A 74 -5.16 -1.20 -29.46
N CYS A 75 -5.48 -1.08 -28.17
CA CYS A 75 -6.83 -1.33 -27.65
C CYS A 75 -7.12 -0.53 -26.36
N GLU A 76 -8.36 -0.51 -25.89
CA GLU A 76 -8.77 0.18 -24.65
C GLU A 76 -8.28 -0.49 -23.35
N GLY A 77 -7.53 -1.58 -23.48
CA GLY A 77 -7.04 -2.36 -22.35
C GLY A 77 -5.97 -1.62 -21.55
N VAL A 78 -6.01 -1.76 -20.22
CA VAL A 78 -5.02 -1.17 -19.31
C VAL A 78 -4.42 -2.27 -18.45
N TYR A 79 -3.09 -2.33 -18.37
CA TYR A 79 -2.41 -3.16 -17.40
C TYR A 79 -2.21 -2.39 -16.10
N ILE A 80 -2.61 -2.97 -14.97
CA ILE A 80 -2.41 -2.39 -13.65
C ILE A 80 -1.45 -3.28 -12.88
N GLY A 81 -0.46 -2.70 -12.22
CA GLY A 81 0.50 -3.47 -11.45
C GLY A 81 1.05 -2.70 -10.26
N GLN A 82 1.60 -3.43 -9.29
CA GLN A 82 2.39 -2.84 -8.21
C GLN A 82 3.90 -3.06 -8.40
N THR A 83 4.69 -2.19 -7.76
CA THR A 83 6.13 -2.33 -7.67
C THR A 83 6.67 -1.82 -6.34
N SER A 84 7.65 -2.53 -5.76
CA SER A 84 8.52 -1.99 -4.70
C SER A 84 9.73 -1.22 -5.26
N GLN A 85 10.07 -1.45 -6.53
CA GLN A 85 11.13 -0.73 -7.23
C GLN A 85 10.60 0.58 -7.81
N THR A 86 11.49 1.45 -8.29
CA THR A 86 11.10 2.67 -8.99
C THR A 86 10.32 2.36 -10.28
N ILE A 87 9.36 3.21 -10.64
CA ILE A 87 8.59 3.09 -11.89
C ILE A 87 9.52 2.96 -13.09
N LYS A 88 10.54 3.83 -13.20
CA LYS A 88 11.53 3.76 -14.30
C LYS A 88 12.14 2.36 -14.45
N ARG A 89 12.57 1.74 -13.34
CA ARG A 89 13.15 0.39 -13.38
C ARG A 89 12.11 -0.65 -13.77
N ARG A 90 10.89 -0.54 -13.25
CA ARG A 90 9.80 -1.48 -13.54
C ARG A 90 9.40 -1.45 -15.02
N ILE A 91 9.32 -0.26 -15.62
CA ILE A 91 9.03 -0.10 -17.05
C ILE A 91 10.15 -0.69 -17.92
N THR A 92 11.42 -0.49 -17.57
CA THR A 92 12.54 -1.15 -18.28
C THR A 92 12.44 -2.67 -18.21
N LEU A 93 12.05 -3.23 -17.06
CA LEU A 93 11.84 -4.67 -16.92
C LEU A 93 10.70 -5.16 -17.81
N HIS A 94 9.57 -4.46 -17.84
CA HIS A 94 8.43 -4.80 -18.70
C HIS A 94 8.79 -4.75 -20.19
N LYS A 95 9.53 -3.73 -20.64
CA LYS A 95 10.06 -3.67 -22.01
C LYS A 95 10.94 -4.88 -22.36
N SER A 96 11.69 -5.39 -21.39
CA SER A 96 12.51 -6.60 -21.55
C SER A 96 11.66 -7.88 -21.58
N ASP A 97 10.66 -7.98 -20.68
CA ASP A 97 9.77 -9.12 -20.57
C ASP A 97 8.94 -9.32 -21.83
N VAL A 98 8.43 -8.24 -22.44
CA VAL A 98 7.74 -8.29 -23.75
C VAL A 98 8.61 -8.92 -24.84
N LYS A 99 9.93 -8.68 -24.82
CA LYS A 99 10.86 -9.18 -25.85
C LYS A 99 11.35 -10.60 -25.59
N LEU A 100 11.57 -10.95 -24.31
CA LEU A 100 12.33 -12.15 -23.94
C LEU A 100 11.52 -13.19 -23.16
N ARG A 101 10.44 -12.79 -22.48
CA ARG A 101 9.68 -13.61 -21.53
C ARG A 101 8.18 -13.28 -21.55
N PRO A 102 7.48 -13.60 -22.66
CA PRO A 102 6.09 -13.21 -22.86
C PRO A 102 5.12 -13.82 -21.82
N ASP A 103 5.49 -14.91 -21.17
CA ASP A 103 4.68 -15.62 -20.17
C ASP A 103 4.78 -15.02 -18.74
N ARG A 104 5.73 -14.10 -18.51
CA ARG A 104 6.06 -13.62 -17.15
C ARG A 104 5.01 -12.73 -16.51
N CYS A 105 4.29 -11.93 -17.29
CA CYS A 105 3.25 -11.03 -16.78
C CYS A 105 2.11 -10.87 -17.79
N ALA A 106 0.93 -10.46 -17.31
CA ALA A 106 -0.24 -10.26 -18.17
C ALA A 106 0.01 -9.24 -19.29
N LEU A 107 0.79 -8.19 -19.01
CA LEU A 107 1.23 -7.20 -20.00
C LEU A 107 2.03 -7.85 -21.14
N ALA A 108 3.07 -8.62 -20.81
CA ALA A 108 3.91 -9.27 -21.82
C ALA A 108 3.13 -10.33 -22.59
N LEU A 109 2.23 -11.05 -21.92
CA LEU A 109 1.40 -12.07 -22.54
C LEU A 109 0.42 -11.46 -23.53
N HIS A 110 -0.24 -10.36 -23.14
CA HIS A 110 -1.15 -9.61 -24.01
C HIS A 110 -0.42 -9.11 -25.26
N SER A 111 0.77 -8.51 -25.09
CA SER A 111 1.58 -8.04 -26.21
C SER A 111 1.97 -9.19 -27.15
N SER A 112 2.36 -10.34 -26.61
CA SER A 112 2.76 -11.51 -27.42
C SER A 112 1.59 -12.20 -28.11
N GLN A 113 0.43 -12.31 -27.47
CA GLN A 113 -0.73 -13.03 -28.02
C GLN A 113 -1.52 -12.20 -29.02
N GLN A 114 -1.67 -10.90 -28.75
CA GLN A 114 -2.47 -9.99 -29.58
C GLN A 114 -1.61 -9.18 -30.55
N GLY A 115 -0.28 -9.22 -30.43
CA GLY A 115 0.62 -8.38 -31.22
C GLY A 115 0.55 -6.90 -30.86
N HIS A 116 -0.07 -6.56 -29.71
CA HIS A 116 -0.28 -5.20 -29.28
C HIS A 116 0.96 -4.58 -28.61
N ARG A 117 1.04 -3.26 -28.64
CA ARG A 117 2.08 -2.44 -28.04
C ARG A 117 1.51 -1.67 -26.87
N PHE A 118 2.30 -1.59 -25.79
CA PHE A 118 1.96 -0.76 -24.64
C PHE A 118 2.60 0.62 -24.75
N ASP A 119 1.87 1.64 -24.32
CA ASP A 119 2.40 2.99 -24.18
C ASP A 119 3.12 3.11 -22.83
N PHE A 120 4.44 2.95 -22.90
CA PHE A 120 5.31 3.04 -21.73
C PHE A 120 5.68 4.48 -21.34
N ASP A 121 5.25 5.47 -22.11
CA ASP A 121 5.50 6.88 -21.83
C ASP A 121 4.29 7.49 -21.09
N SER A 122 3.08 7.00 -21.35
CA SER A 122 1.83 7.36 -20.64
C SER A 122 1.57 6.53 -19.37
N VAL A 123 2.61 6.28 -18.57
CA VAL A 123 2.48 5.53 -17.30
C VAL A 123 1.98 6.45 -16.20
N GLU A 124 0.89 6.05 -15.54
CA GLU A 124 0.31 6.82 -14.43
C GLU A 124 0.47 6.08 -13.10
N ILE A 125 0.72 6.85 -12.03
CA ILE A 125 0.75 6.34 -10.66
C ILE A 125 -0.65 6.50 -10.08
N LEU A 126 -1.31 5.38 -9.79
CA LEU A 126 -2.66 5.33 -9.22
C LEU A 126 -2.65 5.56 -7.71
N ASP A 127 -1.69 4.97 -7.01
CA ASP A 127 -1.58 5.05 -5.56
C ASP A 127 -0.14 4.77 -5.07
N VAL A 128 0.18 5.20 -3.86
CA VAL A 128 1.49 4.96 -3.21
C VAL A 128 1.29 4.32 -1.83
N ALA A 129 1.88 3.16 -1.61
CA ALA A 129 1.80 2.41 -0.36
C ALA A 129 3.11 1.65 -0.08
N ALA A 130 3.87 2.10 0.92
CA ALA A 130 5.09 1.44 1.39
C ALA A 130 4.84 0.03 1.95
N ASN A 131 3.71 -0.17 2.63
CA ASN A 131 3.34 -1.48 3.16
C ASN A 131 2.91 -2.42 2.03
N TYR A 132 3.58 -3.58 1.94
CA TYR A 132 3.34 -4.57 0.90
C TYR A 132 1.88 -5.07 0.86
N HIS A 133 1.30 -5.45 2.00
CA HIS A 133 -0.07 -5.97 2.05
C HIS A 133 -1.10 -4.92 1.64
N LYS A 134 -0.91 -3.68 2.11
CA LYS A 134 -1.74 -2.55 1.68
C LYS A 134 -1.62 -2.33 0.17
N ARG A 135 -0.39 -2.40 -0.38
CA ARG A 135 -0.14 -2.20 -1.80
C ARG A 135 -0.78 -3.29 -2.67
N VAL A 136 -0.68 -4.56 -2.27
CA VAL A 136 -1.36 -5.68 -2.94
C VAL A 136 -2.88 -5.53 -2.88
N PHE A 137 -3.43 -5.12 -1.74
CA PHE A 137 -4.86 -4.86 -1.63
C PHE A 137 -5.31 -3.73 -2.58
N LEU A 138 -4.57 -2.61 -2.61
CA LEU A 138 -4.89 -1.50 -3.52
C LEU A 138 -4.76 -1.89 -4.99
N GLU A 139 -3.76 -2.70 -5.36
CA GLU A 139 -3.64 -3.26 -6.71
C GLU A 139 -4.91 -4.05 -7.09
N MET A 140 -5.40 -4.91 -6.20
CA MET A 140 -6.64 -5.67 -6.42
C MET A 140 -7.85 -4.75 -6.59
N VAL A 141 -7.95 -3.70 -5.77
CA VAL A 141 -9.03 -2.70 -5.86
C VAL A 141 -8.99 -1.99 -7.21
N HIS A 142 -7.82 -1.53 -7.65
CA HIS A 142 -7.65 -0.83 -8.93
C HIS A 142 -7.94 -1.75 -10.13
N ILE A 143 -7.51 -3.02 -10.08
CA ILE A 143 -7.84 -4.02 -11.11
C ILE A 143 -9.35 -4.26 -11.16
N ASN A 144 -10.00 -4.48 -10.01
CA ASN A 144 -11.44 -4.76 -9.95
C ASN A 144 -12.30 -3.56 -10.36
N SER A 145 -11.84 -2.35 -10.08
CA SER A 145 -12.57 -1.12 -10.42
C SER A 145 -12.47 -0.77 -11.90
N ASN A 146 -11.46 -1.29 -12.62
CA ASN A 146 -11.26 -1.03 -14.04
C ASN A 146 -11.79 -2.18 -14.92
N PRO A 147 -12.90 -2.00 -15.65
CA PRO A 147 -13.48 -3.06 -16.48
C PRO A 147 -12.58 -3.48 -17.65
N ASN A 148 -11.67 -2.61 -18.08
CA ASN A 148 -10.75 -2.85 -19.19
C ASN A 148 -9.39 -3.39 -18.72
N SER A 149 -9.30 -3.86 -17.47
CA SER A 149 -8.04 -4.40 -16.94
C SER A 149 -7.60 -5.66 -17.70
N ILE A 150 -6.35 -5.67 -18.17
CA ILE A 150 -5.72 -6.81 -18.85
C ILE A 150 -5.24 -7.88 -17.84
N ASN A 151 -5.24 -7.56 -16.54
CA ASN A 151 -4.79 -8.45 -15.47
C ASN A 151 -5.56 -9.77 -15.43
N LYS A 152 -4.94 -10.80 -14.84
CA LYS A 152 -5.58 -12.11 -14.71
C LYS A 152 -6.65 -12.04 -13.63
N LYS A 153 -7.77 -12.77 -13.79
CA LYS A 153 -8.80 -12.90 -12.74
C LYS A 153 -8.24 -13.45 -11.42
N THR A 154 -7.17 -14.23 -11.48
CA THR A 154 -6.44 -14.72 -10.29
C THR A 154 -5.83 -13.58 -9.47
N ASP A 155 -5.53 -12.44 -10.09
CA ASP A 155 -4.87 -11.31 -9.44
C ASP A 155 -5.79 -10.63 -8.41
N VAL A 156 -7.12 -10.76 -8.55
CA VAL A 156 -8.13 -10.27 -7.61
C VAL A 156 -8.71 -11.35 -6.68
N SER A 157 -8.24 -12.59 -6.77
CA SER A 157 -8.83 -13.76 -6.07
C SER A 157 -8.84 -13.66 -4.54
N ARG A 158 -7.93 -12.88 -3.94
CA ARG A 158 -7.84 -12.69 -2.49
C ARG A 158 -8.72 -11.57 -1.97
N LEU A 159 -9.41 -10.84 -2.85
CA LEU A 159 -10.36 -9.81 -2.45
C LEU A 159 -11.64 -10.49 -1.93
N SER A 160 -12.02 -10.19 -0.68
CA SER A 160 -13.26 -10.73 -0.09
C SER A 160 -14.47 -10.32 -0.94
N CYS A 161 -15.45 -11.22 -1.07
CA CYS A 161 -16.69 -10.96 -1.79
C CYS A 161 -17.42 -9.70 -1.30
N ILE A 162 -17.31 -9.39 -0.01
CA ILE A 162 -17.87 -8.16 0.58
C ILE A 162 -17.22 -6.93 -0.06
N TYR A 163 -15.89 -6.90 -0.20
CA TYR A 163 -15.20 -5.78 -0.83
C TYR A 163 -15.52 -5.69 -2.31
N SER A 164 -15.56 -6.81 -3.03
CA SER A 164 -15.94 -6.82 -4.46
C SER A 164 -17.34 -6.24 -4.68
N TYR A 165 -18.30 -6.59 -3.81
CA TYR A 165 -19.67 -6.06 -3.84
C TYR A 165 -19.70 -4.56 -3.53
N LEU A 166 -19.00 -4.10 -2.49
CA LEU A 166 -18.96 -2.68 -2.14
C LEU A 166 -18.36 -1.84 -3.26
N LEU A 167 -17.26 -2.32 -3.88
CA LEU A 167 -16.63 -1.62 -4.99
C LEU A 167 -17.53 -1.57 -6.23
N SER A 168 -18.32 -2.60 -6.51
CA SER A 168 -19.20 -2.61 -7.67
C SER A 168 -20.46 -1.77 -7.53
N HIS A 169 -20.96 -1.57 -6.30
CA HIS A 169 -22.25 -0.92 -6.03
C HIS A 169 -22.19 0.48 -5.42
N HIS A 170 -21.12 0.85 -4.70
CA HIS A 170 -21.07 2.12 -3.94
C HIS A 170 -20.05 3.14 -4.44
N PHE A 171 -19.14 2.77 -5.34
CA PHE A 171 -18.02 3.64 -5.78
C PHE A 171 -18.00 3.90 -7.29
N LYS A 172 -19.16 3.84 -7.96
CA LYS A 172 -19.34 4.27 -9.37
C LYS A 172 -19.90 5.67 -9.47
#